data_AF-A0A6J4XNK6-F1
#
_entry.id   AF-A0A6J4XNK6-F1
#
_cell.length_a   1.000
_cell.length_b   1.000
_cell.length_c   1.000
_cell.angle_alpha   90.00
_cell.angle_beta   90.00
_cell.angle_gamma   90.00
#
_symmetry.space_group_name_H-M   'P 1'
#
loop_
_entity.id
_entity.type
_entity.pdbx_description
1 polymer ?
#
loop_
_entity_poly.entity_id
_entity_poly.type
_entity_poly.pdbx_seq_one_letter_code
_entity_poly.pdbx_strand_id
1 'polypeptide(L)'
;MKFKSKKLWGTVLLVLIILVISAFFILSLPPFGGKISGERLERVKANPQYEEGGFVNVEPQSPFSLSEVGSFFTESLFYDEIRIPPTKIPVVPVSAASLNLFATPTLRAFWIGHASVYVEIDGIRMMIDPVFSDYAFPFDFGPKRFHPPPIELQDLPKIDAVVISHDHYDHLDMKTITHLSKQGTQFFVPLGVGAHLERWKVSKNQIQELEW
;
A
#
# COMPACT_ATOMS: atom_id res chain seq x y z
N MET A 1 40.19 -11.81 37.84
CA MET A 1 38.78 -11.46 37.57
C MET A 1 38.48 -11.22 36.06
N LYS A 2 38.98 -12.06 35.13
CA LYS A 2 38.87 -11.82 33.65
C LYS A 2 37.91 -12.74 32.89
N PHE A 3 37.26 -13.70 33.55
CA PHE A 3 36.46 -14.75 32.88
C PHE A 3 35.00 -14.37 32.58
N LYS A 4 34.46 -13.30 33.18
CA LYS A 4 33.06 -12.88 32.95
C LYS A 4 32.86 -12.13 31.62
N SER A 5 33.87 -11.42 31.10
CA SER A 5 33.68 -10.59 29.89
C SER A 5 33.59 -11.41 28.60
N LYS A 6 34.37 -12.49 28.44
CA LYS A 6 34.32 -13.33 27.22
C LYS A 6 32.96 -14.01 27.03
N LYS A 7 32.34 -14.50 28.11
CA LYS A 7 30.98 -15.06 28.05
C LYS A 7 29.94 -13.98 27.72
N LEU A 8 30.07 -12.78 28.32
CA LEU A 8 29.19 -11.64 28.03
C LEU A 8 29.27 -11.22 26.55
N TRP A 9 30.47 -11.08 25.99
CA TRP A 9 30.66 -10.73 24.57
C TRP A 9 30.14 -11.83 23.62
N GLY A 10 30.30 -13.10 23.99
CA GLY A 10 29.70 -14.22 23.24
C GLY A 10 28.16 -14.17 23.23
N THR A 11 27.54 -13.85 24.37
CA THR A 11 26.09 -13.67 24.46
C THR A 11 25.60 -12.46 23.67
N VAL A 12 26.29 -11.32 23.76
CA VAL A 12 25.96 -10.11 22.98
C VAL A 12 26.04 -10.39 21.48
N LEU A 13 27.10 -11.04 21.02
CA LEU A 13 27.26 -11.43 19.62
C LEU A 13 26.14 -12.36 19.15
N LEU A 14 25.78 -13.36 19.96
CA LEU A 14 24.69 -14.28 19.65
C LEU A 14 23.34 -13.54 19.53
N VAL A 15 23.03 -12.63 20.45
CA VAL A 15 21.81 -11.82 20.40
C VAL A 15 21.78 -10.95 19.15
N LEU A 16 22.89 -10.30 18.79
CA LEU A 16 22.98 -9.50 17.57
C LEU A 16 22.76 -10.34 16.32
N ILE A 17 23.35 -11.54 16.25
CA ILE A 17 23.15 -12.47 15.13
C ILE A 17 21.66 -12.85 15.02
N ILE A 18 21.01 -13.18 16.14
CA ILE A 18 19.58 -13.51 16.15
C ILE A 18 18.76 -12.32 15.65
N LEU A 19 19.03 -11.11 16.14
CA LEU A 19 18.31 -9.90 15.71
C LEU A 19 18.47 -9.63 14.20
N VAL A 20 19.68 -9.78 13.66
CA VAL A 20 19.94 -9.60 12.22
C VAL A 20 19.21 -10.65 11.40
N ILE A 21 19.26 -11.91 11.82
CA ILE A 21 18.54 -13.01 11.14
C ILE A 21 17.03 -12.77 11.21
N SER A 22 16.49 -12.42 12.37
CA SER A 22 15.07 -12.09 12.54
C SER A 22 14.65 -10.92 11.66
N ALA A 23 15.43 -9.83 11.62
CA ALA A 23 15.18 -8.69 10.76
C ALA A 23 15.19 -9.11 9.28
N PHE A 24 16.16 -9.91 8.85
CA PHE A 24 16.21 -10.43 7.49
C PHE A 24 14.97 -11.26 7.12
N PHE A 25 14.51 -12.15 8.00
CA PHE A 25 13.30 -12.94 7.76
C PHE A 25 12.04 -12.07 7.74
N ILE A 26 11.91 -11.12 8.67
CA ILE A 26 10.77 -10.19 8.73
C ILE A 26 10.69 -9.35 7.46
N LEU A 27 11.80 -8.75 7.04
CA LEU A 27 11.87 -7.91 5.83
C LEU A 27 11.73 -8.72 4.53
N SER A 28 11.80 -10.04 4.62
CA SER A 28 11.56 -10.95 3.49
C SER A 28 10.10 -11.43 3.39
N LEU A 29 9.25 -11.05 4.36
CA LEU A 29 7.84 -11.45 4.38
C LEU A 29 7.08 -10.81 3.20
N PRO A 30 6.02 -11.49 2.69
CA PRO A 30 5.26 -11.00 1.54
C PRO A 30 4.77 -9.54 1.64
N PRO A 31 4.30 -9.00 2.78
CA PRO A 31 3.81 -7.63 2.86
C PRO A 31 4.81 -6.54 2.45
N PHE A 32 6.12 -6.76 2.60
CA PHE A 32 7.15 -5.84 2.11
C PHE A 32 7.34 -5.88 0.58
N GLY A 33 6.65 -6.82 -0.07
CA GLY A 33 6.58 -7.03 -1.52
C GLY A 33 7.91 -7.37 -2.18
N GLY A 34 8.07 -6.95 -3.44
CA GLY A 34 9.09 -7.47 -4.35
C GLY A 34 10.19 -6.46 -4.65
N LYS A 35 11.34 -6.97 -5.09
CA LYS A 35 12.44 -6.13 -5.58
C LYS A 35 12.31 -5.95 -7.10
N ILE A 36 12.49 -4.72 -7.56
CA ILE A 36 12.63 -4.40 -8.98
C ILE A 36 13.87 -5.14 -9.53
N SER A 37 13.68 -5.95 -10.56
CA SER A 37 14.74 -6.80 -11.15
C SER A 37 14.42 -7.19 -12.60
N GLY A 38 15.42 -7.71 -13.31
CA GLY A 38 15.28 -8.18 -14.69
C GLY A 38 14.81 -7.09 -15.66
N GLU A 39 13.93 -7.46 -16.59
CA GLU A 39 13.39 -6.55 -17.61
C GLU A 39 12.77 -5.27 -17.02
N ARG A 40 12.09 -5.38 -15.87
CA ARG A 40 11.52 -4.22 -15.16
C ARG A 40 12.60 -3.24 -14.72
N LEU A 41 13.73 -3.73 -14.22
CA LEU A 41 14.85 -2.87 -13.83
C LEU A 41 15.46 -2.15 -15.03
N GLU A 42 15.55 -2.83 -16.17
CA GLU A 42 16.05 -2.21 -17.40
C GLU A 42 15.09 -1.11 -17.90
N ARG A 43 13.77 -1.34 -17.85
CA ARG A 43 12.77 -0.30 -18.12
C ARG A 43 12.87 0.89 -17.18
N VAL A 44 13.01 0.63 -15.87
CA VAL A 44 13.17 1.68 -14.86
C VAL A 44 14.42 2.52 -15.15
N LYS A 45 15.57 1.89 -15.39
CA LYS A 45 16.83 2.61 -15.71
C LYS A 45 16.79 3.36 -17.04
N ALA A 46 15.97 2.91 -17.99
CA ALA A 46 15.80 3.58 -19.27
C ALA A 46 14.83 4.78 -19.21
N ASN A 47 14.06 4.91 -18.12
CA ASN A 47 13.09 5.99 -17.98
C ASN A 47 13.82 7.33 -17.69
N PRO A 48 13.50 8.42 -18.42
CA PRO A 48 14.15 9.72 -18.24
C PRO A 48 13.98 10.36 -16.86
N GLN A 49 12.93 9.99 -16.11
CA GLN A 49 12.65 10.50 -14.77
C GLN A 49 13.35 9.67 -13.67
N TYR A 50 14.08 8.61 -14.03
CA TYR A 50 14.81 7.81 -13.06
C TYR A 50 16.26 8.30 -12.91
N GLU A 51 16.54 8.96 -11.80
CA GLU A 51 17.85 9.53 -11.47
C GLU A 51 18.33 9.02 -10.11
N GLU A 52 19.65 8.81 -9.97
CA GLU A 52 20.31 8.48 -8.69
C GLU A 52 19.68 7.31 -7.88
N GLY A 53 18.98 6.39 -8.55
CA GLY A 53 18.36 5.22 -7.91
C GLY A 53 16.90 5.40 -7.51
N GLY A 54 16.24 6.48 -7.93
CA GLY A 54 14.81 6.70 -7.70
C GLY A 54 14.14 7.50 -8.82
N PHE A 55 12.81 7.54 -8.81
CA PHE A 55 12.06 8.43 -9.69
C PHE A 55 12.05 9.85 -9.10
N VAL A 56 12.26 10.84 -9.97
CA VAL A 56 12.22 12.26 -9.64
C VAL A 56 10.91 12.86 -10.15
N ASN A 57 10.24 13.63 -9.30
CA ASN A 57 9.03 14.35 -9.67
C ASN A 57 9.34 15.45 -10.70
N VAL A 58 8.50 15.59 -11.72
CA VAL A 58 8.61 16.67 -12.72
C VAL A 58 8.48 18.04 -12.05
N GLU A 59 7.55 18.14 -11.11
CA GLU A 59 7.36 19.35 -10.32
C GLU A 59 8.32 19.40 -9.13
N PRO A 60 9.00 20.54 -8.91
CA PRO A 60 9.95 20.68 -7.81
C PRO A 60 9.25 20.48 -6.46
N GLN A 61 9.75 19.52 -5.70
CA GLN A 61 9.33 19.32 -4.31
C GLN A 61 9.98 20.37 -3.42
N SER A 62 9.32 20.68 -2.29
CA SER A 62 9.98 21.47 -1.26
C SER A 62 11.24 20.72 -0.80
N PRO A 63 12.40 21.40 -0.71
CA PRO A 63 13.64 20.74 -0.33
C PRO A 63 13.48 20.12 1.06
N PHE A 64 14.00 18.91 1.23
CA PHE A 64 13.96 18.22 2.51
C PHE A 64 14.63 19.06 3.59
N SER A 65 13.89 19.38 4.67
CA SER A 65 14.34 20.24 5.75
C SER A 65 14.38 19.48 7.07
N LEU A 66 15.58 19.29 7.62
CA LEU A 66 15.75 18.61 8.91
C LEU A 66 15.07 19.37 10.06
N SER A 67 14.96 20.70 9.96
CA SER A 67 14.23 21.49 10.95
C SER A 67 12.73 21.27 10.87
N GLU A 68 12.17 21.07 9.66
CA GLU A 68 10.74 20.73 9.48
C GLU A 68 10.43 19.32 9.98
N VAL A 69 11.36 18.37 9.79
CA VAL A 69 11.24 17.04 10.39
C VAL A 69 11.23 17.14 11.92
N GLY A 70 12.15 17.92 12.50
CA GLY A 70 12.20 18.19 13.92
C GLY A 70 10.91 18.83 14.45
N SER A 71 10.40 19.86 13.76
CA SER A 71 9.15 20.53 14.13
C SER A 71 7.96 19.57 14.05
N PHE A 72 7.86 18.76 12.99
CA PHE A 72 6.82 17.74 12.85
C PHE A 72 6.83 16.75 14.03
N PHE A 73 8.01 16.26 14.46
CA PHE A 73 8.10 15.38 15.63
C PHE A 73 7.69 16.11 16.91
N THR A 74 8.12 17.35 17.10
CA THR A 74 7.74 18.12 18.29
C THR A 74 6.24 18.43 18.32
N GLU A 75 5.65 18.80 17.19
CA GLU A 75 4.20 19.03 17.04
C GLU A 75 3.44 17.74 17.29
N SER A 76 3.88 16.63 16.69
CA SER A 76 3.23 15.34 16.86
C SER A 76 3.29 14.77 18.28
N LEU A 77 4.31 15.13 19.07
CA LEU A 77 4.51 14.60 20.42
C LEU A 77 4.03 15.55 21.52
N PHE A 78 4.08 16.87 21.28
CA PHE A 78 3.89 17.88 22.32
C PHE A 78 2.73 18.85 22.04
N TYR A 79 2.11 18.83 20.85
CA TYR A 79 0.96 19.68 20.53
C TYR A 79 -0.33 18.87 20.44
N ASP A 80 -1.41 19.43 20.99
CA ASP A 80 -2.74 18.83 21.03
C ASP A 80 -3.48 19.05 19.71
N GLU A 81 -3.04 18.37 18.65
CA GLU A 81 -3.80 18.31 17.40
C GLU A 81 -4.92 17.26 17.47
N ILE A 82 -6.09 17.62 16.96
CA ILE A 82 -7.20 16.68 16.81
C ILE A 82 -6.91 15.77 15.60
N ARG A 83 -6.24 14.63 15.87
CA ARG A 83 -5.91 13.61 14.86
C ARG A 83 -6.84 12.40 14.86
N ILE A 84 -7.74 12.35 15.83
CA ILE A 84 -8.75 11.31 15.99
C ILE A 84 -10.11 12.01 15.91
N PRO A 85 -11.03 11.55 15.04
CA PRO A 85 -12.38 12.08 14.98
C PRO A 85 -13.03 12.05 16.38
N PRO A 86 -13.54 13.19 16.89
CA PRO A 86 -14.11 13.25 18.24
C PRO A 86 -15.42 12.46 18.37
N THR A 87 -16.04 12.13 17.23
CA THR A 87 -17.25 11.32 17.14
C THR A 87 -17.08 10.22 16.10
N LYS A 88 -17.85 9.14 16.24
CA LYS A 88 -17.90 8.09 15.22
C LYS A 88 -18.29 8.68 13.86
N ILE A 89 -17.50 8.37 12.84
CA ILE A 89 -17.80 8.77 11.46
C ILE A 89 -19.03 7.97 11.00
N PRO A 90 -20.12 8.62 10.53
CA PRO A 90 -21.26 7.93 9.97
C PRO A 90 -20.86 7.23 8.67
N VAL A 91 -21.17 5.94 8.56
CA VAL A 91 -20.95 5.14 7.35
C VAL A 91 -22.30 4.82 6.75
N VAL A 92 -22.49 5.17 5.48
CA VAL A 92 -23.67 4.77 4.69
C VAL A 92 -23.34 3.44 4.03
N PRO A 93 -24.00 2.33 4.41
CA PRO A 93 -23.71 1.03 3.80
C PRO A 93 -24.03 1.04 2.30
N VAL A 94 -23.17 0.40 1.52
CA VAL A 94 -23.38 0.15 0.09
C VAL A 94 -23.87 -1.29 -0.06
N SER A 95 -25.07 -1.46 -0.61
CA SER A 95 -25.66 -2.78 -0.82
C SER A 95 -24.98 -3.49 -2.00
N ALA A 96 -24.53 -4.73 -1.81
CA ALA A 96 -24.04 -5.58 -2.90
C ALA A 96 -25.05 -5.71 -4.05
N ALA A 97 -26.35 -5.78 -3.73
CA ALA A 97 -27.42 -5.82 -4.73
C ALA A 97 -27.43 -4.55 -5.61
N SER A 98 -27.12 -3.39 -5.04
CA SER A 98 -27.05 -2.12 -5.77
C SER A 98 -25.86 -2.02 -6.72
N LEU A 99 -24.77 -2.75 -6.43
CA LEU A 99 -23.57 -2.81 -7.28
C LEU A 99 -23.65 -3.90 -8.35
N ASN A 100 -24.48 -4.94 -8.15
CA ASN A 100 -24.68 -6.00 -9.13
C ASN A 100 -25.39 -5.56 -10.42
N LEU A 101 -26.11 -4.44 -10.37
CA LEU A 101 -26.76 -3.84 -11.52
C LEU A 101 -26.00 -2.57 -11.91
N PHE A 102 -25.61 -2.45 -13.17
CA PHE A 102 -25.19 -1.14 -13.70
C PHE A 102 -26.38 -0.19 -13.64
N ALA A 103 -26.18 0.97 -13.01
CA ALA A 103 -27.22 2.00 -13.04
C ALA A 103 -27.25 2.71 -14.40
N THR A 104 -28.39 3.31 -14.67
CA THR A 104 -28.57 4.34 -15.70
C THR A 104 -28.79 5.66 -14.94
N PRO A 105 -27.95 6.71 -15.13
CA PRO A 105 -26.82 6.86 -16.05
C PRO A 105 -25.57 6.01 -15.71
N THR A 106 -24.70 5.82 -16.71
CA THR A 106 -23.60 4.83 -16.75
C THR A 106 -22.38 5.16 -15.89
N LEU A 107 -22.37 6.32 -15.21
CA LEU A 107 -21.29 6.74 -14.30
C LEU A 107 -21.79 6.76 -12.85
N ARG A 108 -21.18 5.93 -12.01
CA ARG A 108 -21.36 5.98 -10.55
C ARG A 108 -20.02 5.90 -9.85
N ALA A 109 -19.88 6.62 -8.75
CA ALA A 109 -18.74 6.49 -7.87
C ALA A 109 -19.22 6.33 -6.43
N PHE A 110 -18.60 5.40 -5.70
CA PHE A 110 -18.83 5.18 -4.28
C PHE A 110 -17.51 5.34 -3.57
N TRP A 111 -17.48 6.21 -2.57
CA TRP A 111 -16.31 6.38 -1.71
C TRP A 111 -16.27 5.26 -0.67
N ILE A 112 -15.19 4.47 -0.69
CA ILE A 112 -15.01 3.30 0.18
C ILE A 112 -14.19 3.67 1.45
N GLY A 113 -13.53 4.83 1.43
CA GLY A 113 -12.72 5.38 2.51
C GLY A 113 -11.30 5.72 2.05
N HIS A 114 -10.67 6.72 2.66
CA HIS A 114 -9.35 7.24 2.23
C HIS A 114 -9.34 7.59 0.73
N ALA A 115 -8.39 7.07 -0.04
CA ALA A 115 -8.32 7.19 -1.50
C ALA A 115 -9.10 6.09 -2.26
N SER A 116 -9.74 5.15 -1.55
CA SER A 116 -10.44 4.04 -2.17
C SER A 116 -11.77 4.48 -2.78
N VAL A 117 -11.90 4.34 -4.10
CA VAL A 117 -13.12 4.67 -4.83
C VAL A 117 -13.51 3.51 -5.72
N TYR A 118 -14.75 3.04 -5.59
CA TYR A 118 -15.39 2.17 -6.58
C TYR A 118 -16.01 3.04 -7.66
N VAL A 119 -15.73 2.75 -8.92
CA VAL A 119 -16.29 3.47 -10.07
C VAL A 119 -16.91 2.49 -11.04
N GLU A 120 -18.12 2.80 -11.48
CA GLU A 120 -18.71 2.23 -12.67
C GLU A 120 -18.70 3.27 -13.77
N ILE A 121 -18.17 2.91 -14.92
CA ILE A 121 -18.16 3.77 -16.10
C ILE A 121 -18.27 2.91 -17.35
N ASP A 122 -19.25 3.22 -18.21
CA ASP A 122 -19.46 2.56 -19.51
C ASP A 122 -19.44 1.02 -19.48
N GLY A 123 -20.05 0.44 -18.43
CA GLY A 123 -20.14 -1.01 -18.26
C GLY A 123 -18.88 -1.67 -17.69
N ILE A 124 -17.91 -0.89 -17.23
CA ILE A 124 -16.70 -1.34 -16.54
C ILE A 124 -16.82 -1.03 -15.05
N ARG A 125 -16.45 -1.99 -14.21
CA ARG A 125 -16.28 -1.80 -12.76
C ARG A 125 -14.80 -1.67 -12.45
N MET A 126 -14.41 -0.53 -11.90
CA MET A 126 -13.04 -0.28 -11.50
C MET A 126 -12.94 0.13 -10.04
N MET A 127 -11.77 -0.13 -9.46
CA MET A 127 -11.39 0.40 -8.16
C MET A 127 -10.15 1.28 -8.32
N ILE A 128 -10.10 2.37 -7.57
CA ILE A 128 -8.93 3.23 -7.44
C ILE A 128 -8.41 3.04 -6.01
N ASP A 129 -7.11 2.77 -5.85
CA ASP A 129 -6.40 2.58 -4.57
C ASP A 129 -7.21 1.79 -3.51
N PRO A 130 -7.63 0.54 -3.81
CA PRO A 130 -8.56 -0.19 -2.96
C PRO A 130 -7.88 -0.74 -1.70
N VAL A 131 -8.28 -0.20 -0.54
CA VAL A 131 -7.78 -0.61 0.78
C VAL A 131 -8.94 -0.99 1.70
N PHE A 132 -9.03 -2.29 2.00
CA PHE A 132 -10.01 -2.88 2.90
C PHE A 132 -9.41 -3.34 4.23
N SER A 133 -8.08 -3.44 4.32
CA SER A 133 -7.39 -3.73 5.57
C SER A 133 -7.64 -2.67 6.66
N ASP A 134 -7.68 -3.12 7.92
CA ASP A 134 -7.86 -2.26 9.09
C ASP A 134 -6.67 -1.31 9.34
N TYR A 135 -5.46 -1.74 8.96
CA TYR A 135 -4.21 -1.03 9.21
C TYR A 135 -3.48 -0.73 7.91
N ALA A 136 -3.02 0.51 7.75
CA ALA A 136 -2.13 0.93 6.67
C ALA A 136 -0.67 0.56 7.00
N PHE A 137 -0.41 -0.74 7.18
CA PHE A 137 0.90 -1.25 7.58
C PHE A 137 1.07 -2.73 7.16
N PRO A 138 2.30 -3.26 6.98
CA PRO A 138 2.58 -4.68 6.72
C PRO A 138 1.92 -5.71 7.64
N PHE A 139 1.53 -5.29 8.84
CA PHE A 139 1.03 -6.13 9.92
C PHE A 139 -0.16 -5.43 10.59
N ASP A 140 -0.86 -6.13 11.49
CA ASP A 140 -2.05 -5.60 12.17
C ASP A 140 -1.69 -4.65 13.34
N PHE A 141 -0.83 -3.65 13.07
CA PHE A 141 -0.49 -2.55 13.96
C PHE A 141 -0.14 -1.29 13.16
N GLY A 142 -0.15 -0.12 13.80
CA GLY A 142 0.13 1.16 13.14
C GLY A 142 -1.16 1.96 12.89
N PRO A 143 -1.20 2.81 11.84
CA PRO A 143 -2.36 3.64 11.54
C PRO A 143 -3.59 2.78 11.24
N LYS A 144 -4.56 2.80 12.15
CA LYS A 144 -5.83 2.07 12.03
C LYS A 144 -6.88 2.98 11.39
N ARG A 145 -7.67 2.46 10.46
CA ARG A 145 -8.81 3.20 9.91
C ARG A 145 -9.87 3.53 10.97
N PHE A 146 -10.50 4.69 10.86
CA PHE A 146 -11.48 5.18 11.85
C PHE A 146 -12.91 4.67 11.66
N HIS A 147 -13.22 4.12 10.49
CA HIS A 147 -14.52 3.54 10.16
C HIS A 147 -14.34 2.28 9.32
N PRO A 148 -15.27 1.31 9.34
CA PRO A 148 -15.24 0.17 8.43
C PRO A 148 -15.56 0.62 6.99
N PRO A 149 -15.20 -0.15 5.96
CA PRO A 149 -15.59 0.18 4.60
C PRO A 149 -17.12 0.06 4.49
N PRO A 150 -17.79 0.80 3.59
CA PRO A 150 -19.24 0.76 3.47
C PRO A 150 -19.77 -0.56 2.88
N ILE A 151 -18.89 -1.42 2.37
CA ILE A 151 -19.16 -2.76 1.87
C ILE A 151 -17.97 -3.66 2.19
N GLU A 152 -18.20 -4.93 2.45
CA GLU A 152 -17.12 -5.90 2.67
C GLU A 152 -16.44 -6.28 1.35
N LEU A 153 -15.14 -6.61 1.41
CA LEU A 153 -14.34 -6.97 0.23
C LEU A 153 -14.95 -8.16 -0.54
N GLN A 154 -15.44 -9.18 0.18
CA GLN A 154 -16.08 -10.37 -0.41
C GLN A 154 -17.44 -10.09 -1.06
N ASP A 155 -18.08 -8.98 -0.71
CA ASP A 155 -19.40 -8.61 -1.20
C ASP A 155 -19.32 -7.72 -2.46
N LEU A 156 -18.11 -7.33 -2.87
CA LEU A 156 -17.91 -6.63 -4.13
C LEU A 156 -18.32 -7.53 -5.32
N PRO A 157 -18.97 -6.94 -6.34
CA PRO A 157 -19.09 -7.63 -7.63
C PRO A 157 -17.70 -7.82 -8.25
N LYS A 158 -17.63 -8.64 -9.30
CA LYS A 158 -16.39 -8.78 -10.07
C LYS A 158 -15.89 -7.39 -10.52
N ILE A 159 -14.66 -7.08 -10.15
CA ILE A 159 -13.94 -5.86 -10.54
C ILE A 159 -13.12 -6.15 -11.80
N ASP A 160 -13.31 -5.35 -12.85
CA ASP A 160 -12.63 -5.52 -14.13
C ASP A 160 -11.21 -4.95 -14.07
N ALA A 161 -11.05 -3.77 -13.46
CA ALA A 161 -9.79 -3.04 -13.38
C ALA A 161 -9.51 -2.45 -12.00
N VAL A 162 -8.25 -2.42 -11.59
CA VAL A 162 -7.74 -1.67 -10.43
C VAL A 162 -6.68 -0.71 -10.93
N VAL A 163 -6.79 0.55 -10.53
CA VAL A 163 -5.76 1.57 -10.76
C VAL A 163 -5.10 1.87 -9.42
N ILE A 164 -3.77 1.78 -9.39
CA ILE A 164 -2.95 2.13 -8.22
C ILE A 164 -2.18 3.40 -8.53
N SER A 165 -2.21 4.35 -7.59
CA SER A 165 -1.44 5.60 -7.69
C SER A 165 0.03 5.42 -7.30
N HIS A 166 0.30 4.70 -6.20
CA HIS A 166 1.65 4.44 -5.68
C HIS A 166 1.65 3.25 -4.69
N ASP A 167 2.82 2.87 -4.16
CA ASP A 167 3.04 1.64 -3.39
C ASP A 167 2.92 1.76 -1.87
N HIS A 168 2.45 2.89 -1.35
CA HIS A 168 2.30 3.07 0.10
C HIS A 168 1.11 2.26 0.64
N TYR A 169 1.18 1.81 1.90
CA TYR A 169 0.23 0.82 2.47
C TYR A 169 -1.21 1.28 2.60
N ASP A 170 -1.47 2.60 2.59
CA ASP A 170 -2.80 3.19 2.55
C ASP A 170 -3.35 3.35 1.12
N HIS A 171 -2.59 2.96 0.09
CA HIS A 171 -3.03 2.90 -1.31
C HIS A 171 -2.87 1.50 -1.93
N LEU A 172 -1.88 0.72 -1.48
CA LEU A 172 -1.56 -0.62 -1.97
C LEU A 172 -1.73 -1.68 -0.87
N ASP A 173 -2.92 -2.26 -0.79
CA ASP A 173 -3.27 -3.27 0.20
C ASP A 173 -3.13 -4.70 -0.36
N MET A 174 -2.11 -5.44 0.10
CA MET A 174 -1.85 -6.82 -0.31
C MET A 174 -3.07 -7.74 -0.16
N LYS A 175 -3.84 -7.63 0.92
CA LYS A 175 -5.00 -8.52 1.15
C LYS A 175 -6.09 -8.26 0.08
N THR A 176 -6.31 -7.00 -0.24
CA THR A 176 -7.26 -6.58 -1.29
C THR A 176 -6.79 -6.99 -2.68
N ILE A 177 -5.54 -6.71 -3.04
CA ILE A 177 -4.96 -7.08 -4.34
C ILE A 177 -5.02 -8.60 -4.57
N THR A 178 -4.63 -9.40 -3.58
CA THR A 178 -4.65 -10.86 -3.71
C THR A 178 -6.06 -11.44 -3.78
N HIS A 179 -7.06 -10.80 -3.16
CA HIS A 179 -8.46 -11.16 -3.32
C HIS A 179 -8.96 -10.89 -4.75
N LEU A 180 -8.76 -9.67 -5.25
CA LEU A 180 -9.23 -9.26 -6.58
C LEU A 180 -8.52 -10.02 -7.71
N SER A 181 -7.23 -10.32 -7.54
CA SER A 181 -6.47 -11.10 -8.53
C SER A 181 -7.09 -12.48 -8.78
N LYS A 182 -7.61 -13.14 -7.73
CA LYS A 182 -8.30 -14.45 -7.85
C LYS A 182 -9.59 -14.37 -8.67
N GLN A 183 -10.17 -13.18 -8.83
CA GLN A 183 -11.36 -12.94 -9.65
C GLN A 183 -11.03 -12.57 -11.11
N GLY A 184 -9.74 -12.50 -11.46
CA GLY A 184 -9.28 -12.17 -12.82
C GLY A 184 -9.18 -10.68 -13.12
N THR A 185 -9.22 -9.81 -12.10
CA THR A 185 -9.06 -8.36 -12.22
C THR A 185 -7.73 -7.98 -12.89
N GLN A 186 -7.75 -6.93 -13.73
CA GLN A 186 -6.56 -6.32 -14.32
C GLN A 186 -6.05 -5.19 -13.42
N PHE A 187 -4.74 -5.06 -13.26
CA PHE A 187 -4.09 -4.07 -12.41
C PHE A 187 -3.26 -3.13 -13.27
N PHE A 188 -3.53 -1.84 -13.16
CA PHE A 188 -2.78 -0.76 -13.77
C PHE A 188 -2.02 -0.05 -12.67
N VAL A 189 -0.69 -0.15 -12.69
CA VAL A 189 0.17 0.29 -11.60
C VAL A 189 1.37 1.09 -12.14
N PRO A 190 2.02 1.93 -11.32
CA PRO A 190 3.24 2.61 -11.74
C PRO A 190 4.38 1.62 -12.02
N LEU A 191 5.26 1.97 -12.96
CA LEU A 191 6.47 1.20 -13.26
C LEU A 191 7.28 0.93 -11.99
N GLY A 192 7.57 -0.34 -11.72
CA GLY A 192 8.25 -0.79 -10.50
C GLY A 192 7.31 -1.52 -9.55
N VAL A 193 6.07 -1.02 -9.40
CA VAL A 193 5.09 -1.52 -8.43
C VAL A 193 4.63 -2.94 -8.77
N GLY A 194 4.69 -3.35 -10.04
CA GLY A 194 4.39 -4.71 -10.47
C GLY A 194 5.25 -5.77 -9.77
N ALA A 195 6.43 -5.42 -9.27
CA ALA A 195 7.26 -6.33 -8.47
C ALA A 195 6.57 -6.79 -7.18
N HIS A 196 5.83 -5.90 -6.49
CA HIS A 196 5.06 -6.27 -5.31
C HIS A 196 3.91 -7.22 -5.67
N LEU A 197 3.15 -6.92 -6.72
CA LEU A 197 2.04 -7.76 -7.20
C LEU A 197 2.52 -9.17 -7.59
N GLU A 198 3.62 -9.29 -8.33
CA GLU A 198 4.21 -10.59 -8.68
C GLU A 198 4.67 -11.36 -7.43
N ARG A 199 5.28 -10.67 -6.45
CA ARG A 199 5.66 -11.28 -5.16
C ARG A 199 4.43 -11.86 -4.45
N TRP A 200 3.29 -11.19 -4.56
CA TRP A 200 2.00 -11.60 -4.01
C TRP A 200 1.24 -12.61 -4.87
N LYS A 201 1.88 -13.16 -5.91
CA LYS A 201 1.35 -14.20 -6.79
C LYS A 201 0.23 -13.73 -7.72
N VAL A 202 0.14 -12.43 -7.99
CA VAL A 202 -0.66 -11.93 -9.12
C VAL A 202 0.03 -12.36 -10.41
N SER A 203 -0.75 -12.85 -11.38
CA SER A 203 -0.21 -13.30 -12.66
C SER A 203 0.29 -12.12 -13.49
N LYS A 204 1.42 -12.27 -14.19
CA LYS A 204 2.01 -11.21 -15.02
C LYS A 204 1.05 -10.65 -16.08
N ASN A 205 0.17 -11.50 -16.63
CA ASN A 205 -0.84 -11.07 -17.62
C ASN A 205 -1.98 -10.23 -17.03
N GLN A 206 -2.04 -10.06 -15.70
CA GLN A 206 -2.96 -9.17 -15.02
C GLN A 206 -2.31 -7.83 -14.68
N ILE A 207 -0.99 -7.65 -14.89
CA ILE A 207 -0.23 -6.50 -14.37
C ILE A 207 0.25 -5.64 -15.54
N GLN A 208 -0.32 -4.46 -15.67
CA GLN A 208 0.08 -3.45 -16.63
C GLN A 208 0.83 -2.32 -15.90
N GLU A 209 2.14 -2.27 -16.11
CA GLU A 209 3.00 -1.22 -15.56
C GLU A 209 3.11 -0.05 -16.52
N LEU A 210 2.66 1.11 -16.05
CA LEU A 210 2.58 2.35 -16.82
C LEU A 210 3.59 3.38 -16.30
N GLU A 211 3.99 4.28 -17.19
CA GLU A 211 4.86 5.42 -16.94
C GLU A 211 4.01 6.71 -17.03
N TRP A 212 4.49 7.81 -16.47
CA TRP A 212 3.81 9.11 -16.45
C TRP A 212 3.94 9.83 -17.80
#